data_AF-A0AAD6F8D3-F1
#
_entry.id   AF-A0AAD6F8D3-F1
#
_cell.length_a   1.000
_cell.length_b   1.000
_cell.length_c   1.000
_cell.angle_alpha   90.00
_cell.angle_beta   90.00
_cell.angle_gamma   90.00
#
_symmetry.space_group_name_H-M   'P 1'
#
loop_
_entity.id
_entity.type
_entity.pdbx_description
1 polymer ?
#
loop_
_entity_poly.entity_id
_entity_poly.type
_entity_poly.pdbx_seq_one_letter_code
_entity_poly.pdbx_strand_id
1 'polypeptide(L)'
;MGKFDDNERIILNVGGTRHETYKSTLKTLPGTRLALLASDSDIDSVLDQLQQVPGFIEYNARTNEYFFDRHPGVFAYVLNYYRTGKLHCPADVCGPLFEEELSFWGIDEMDVEPCCWMTYRQHRDAEEALDVFELNVDTGEDEDEIGKRFGIEDVVDGNVSLWRKWQPVIWNLFEDPYSSRAAR
;
A
#
# COMPACT_ATOMS: atom_id res chain seq x y z
N MET A 1 5.67 -39.15 19.71
CA MET A 1 6.10 -38.15 18.71
C MET A 1 5.96 -38.74 17.32
N GLY A 2 4.87 -38.42 16.62
CA GLY A 2 4.77 -38.74 15.19
C GLY A 2 5.78 -37.89 14.42
N LYS A 3 6.55 -38.50 13.52
CA LYS A 3 7.32 -37.76 12.53
C LYS A 3 6.32 -37.04 11.65
N PHE A 4 6.28 -35.71 11.72
CA PHE A 4 5.54 -34.90 10.76
C PHE A 4 6.15 -35.11 9.39
N ASP A 5 5.31 -35.31 8.39
CA ASP A 5 5.75 -35.31 7.01
C ASP A 5 5.86 -33.83 6.60
N ASP A 6 7.08 -33.34 6.41
CA ASP A 6 7.35 -31.97 5.93
C ASP A 6 6.65 -31.67 4.59
N ASN A 7 6.10 -32.70 3.94
CA ASN A 7 5.34 -32.68 2.70
C ASN A 7 3.82 -32.62 2.89
N GLU A 8 3.28 -32.44 4.10
CA GLU A 8 1.84 -32.28 4.28
C GLU A 8 1.35 -30.99 3.60
N ARG A 9 0.41 -31.14 2.67
CA ARG A 9 -0.19 -30.03 1.91
C ARG A 9 -1.44 -29.50 2.57
N ILE A 10 -1.66 -28.20 2.44
CA ILE A 10 -2.83 -27.46 2.93
C ILE A 10 -3.44 -26.66 1.78
N ILE A 11 -4.77 -26.59 1.77
CA ILE A 11 -5.54 -25.85 0.77
C ILE A 11 -6.13 -24.59 1.40
N LEU A 12 -5.82 -23.45 0.79
CA LEU A 12 -6.28 -22.12 1.18
C LEU A 12 -7.11 -21.55 0.02
N ASN A 13 -8.40 -21.38 0.23
CA ASN A 13 -9.31 -20.78 -0.73
C ASN A 13 -9.51 -19.30 -0.37
N VAL A 14 -8.91 -18.39 -1.15
CA VAL A 14 -8.94 -16.96 -0.89
C VAL A 14 -9.76 -16.28 -1.99
N GLY A 15 -10.88 -15.65 -1.64
CA GLY A 15 -11.77 -14.98 -2.60
C GLY A 15 -12.27 -15.90 -3.72
N GLY A 16 -12.38 -17.21 -3.47
CA GLY A 16 -12.75 -18.22 -4.46
C GLY A 16 -11.57 -18.84 -5.23
N THR A 17 -10.35 -18.32 -5.08
CA THR A 17 -9.14 -18.87 -5.71
C THR A 17 -8.47 -19.86 -4.78
N ARG A 18 -8.25 -21.10 -5.26
CA ARG A 18 -7.58 -22.14 -4.48
C ARG A 18 -6.07 -22.06 -4.63
N HIS A 19 -5.40 -21.93 -3.49
CA HIS A 19 -3.97 -21.99 -3.33
C HIS A 19 -3.60 -23.25 -2.57
N GLU A 20 -2.61 -23.97 -3.05
CA GLU A 20 -2.07 -25.16 -2.38
C GLU A 20 -0.61 -24.92 -2.02
N THR A 21 -0.23 -25.29 -0.81
CA THR A 21 1.14 -25.14 -0.31
C THR A 21 1.44 -26.18 0.76
N TYR A 22 2.70 -26.27 1.21
CA TYR A 22 3.09 -27.14 2.31
C TYR A 22 2.90 -26.44 3.66
N LYS A 23 2.55 -27.19 4.71
CA LYS A 23 2.54 -26.66 6.08
C LYS A 23 3.91 -26.15 6.50
N SER A 24 4.99 -26.79 6.06
CA SER A 24 6.37 -26.34 6.27
C SER A 24 6.63 -24.96 5.68
N THR A 25 6.03 -24.63 4.53
CA THR A 25 6.09 -23.27 3.96
C THR A 25 5.43 -22.24 4.86
N LEU A 26 4.28 -22.54 5.47
CA LEU A 26 3.61 -21.58 6.36
C LEU A 26 4.36 -21.37 7.68
N LYS A 27 5.22 -22.31 8.08
CA LYS A 27 6.08 -22.22 9.27
C LYS A 27 7.29 -21.31 9.07
N THR A 28 7.59 -20.83 7.85
CA THR A 28 8.78 -19.98 7.58
C THR A 28 8.67 -18.59 8.21
N LEU A 29 7.44 -18.09 8.41
CA LEU A 29 7.15 -16.79 9.00
C LEU A 29 6.33 -16.99 10.28
N PRO A 30 6.98 -17.30 11.43
CA PRO A 30 6.28 -17.53 12.68
C PRO A 30 5.56 -16.25 13.15
N GLY A 31 4.46 -16.41 13.89
CA GLY A 31 3.66 -15.30 14.41
C GLY A 31 2.64 -14.72 13.43
N THR A 32 2.71 -15.10 12.16
CA THR A 32 1.70 -14.76 11.14
C THR A 32 0.44 -15.62 11.27
N ARG A 33 -0.68 -15.19 10.67
CA ARG A 33 -1.93 -15.95 10.73
C ARG A 33 -1.80 -17.33 10.06
N LEU A 34 -1.11 -17.42 8.93
CA LEU A 34 -0.97 -18.69 8.22
C LEU A 34 -0.07 -19.67 8.98
N ALA A 35 0.89 -19.19 9.76
CA ALA A 35 1.70 -20.06 10.62
C ALA A 35 0.85 -20.76 11.69
N LEU A 36 -0.23 -20.12 12.18
CA LEU A 36 -1.16 -20.75 13.13
C LEU A 36 -1.87 -21.98 12.54
N LEU A 37 -2.23 -21.92 11.25
CA LEU A 37 -2.85 -23.05 10.52
C LEU A 37 -1.91 -24.24 10.37
N ALA A 38 -0.60 -23.99 10.38
CA ALA A 38 0.41 -25.03 10.32
C ALA A 38 0.89 -25.48 11.71
N SER A 39 0.39 -24.87 12.79
CA SER A 39 0.75 -25.26 14.16
C SER A 39 0.24 -26.67 14.49
N ASP A 40 0.92 -27.34 15.41
CA ASP A 40 0.61 -28.73 15.80
C ASP A 40 -0.58 -28.80 16.79
N SER A 41 -1.38 -27.75 16.87
CA SER A 41 -2.53 -27.61 17.77
C SER A 41 -3.77 -28.27 17.16
N ASP A 42 -4.70 -28.72 18.01
CA ASP A 42 -5.99 -29.26 17.54
C ASP A 42 -6.73 -28.23 16.69
N ILE A 43 -7.34 -28.68 15.59
CA ILE A 43 -8.03 -27.82 14.62
C ILE A 43 -9.04 -26.90 15.32
N ASP A 44 -9.80 -27.42 16.29
CA ASP A 44 -10.78 -26.65 17.04
C ASP A 44 -10.15 -25.47 17.81
N SER A 45 -8.95 -25.65 18.36
CA SER A 45 -8.22 -24.59 19.06
C SER A 45 -7.68 -23.54 18.10
N VAL A 46 -7.20 -23.97 16.92
CA VAL A 46 -6.76 -23.04 15.86
C VAL A 46 -7.95 -22.23 15.35
N LEU A 47 -9.10 -22.86 15.13
CA LEU A 47 -10.31 -22.17 14.69
C LEU A 47 -10.83 -21.17 15.73
N ASP A 48 -10.79 -21.51 17.02
CA ASP A 48 -11.18 -20.57 18.08
C ASP A 48 -10.27 -19.32 18.13
N GLN A 49 -8.95 -19.51 18.00
CA GLN A 49 -8.01 -18.39 17.90
C GLN A 49 -8.26 -17.52 16.66
N LEU A 50 -8.62 -18.15 15.54
CA LEU A 50 -8.87 -17.47 14.28
C LEU A 50 -10.22 -16.77 14.24
N GLN A 51 -11.25 -17.27 14.94
CA GLN A 51 -12.57 -16.63 15.06
C GLN A 51 -12.52 -15.30 15.82
N GLN A 52 -11.53 -15.10 16.68
CA GLN A 52 -11.32 -13.83 17.38
C GLN A 52 -10.82 -12.72 16.44
N VAL A 53 -10.40 -13.06 15.23
CA VAL A 53 -9.82 -12.11 14.28
C VAL A 53 -10.87 -11.74 13.22
N PRO A 54 -11.11 -10.45 12.97
CA PRO A 54 -12.08 -10.02 11.97
C PRO A 54 -11.65 -10.43 10.55
N GLY A 55 -12.61 -10.94 9.78
CA GLY A 55 -12.41 -11.53 8.46
C GLY A 55 -12.79 -13.02 8.50
N PHE A 56 -13.76 -13.39 7.68
CA PHE A 56 -14.40 -14.70 7.76
C PHE A 56 -13.41 -15.84 7.45
N ILE A 57 -13.31 -16.80 8.35
CA ILE A 57 -12.56 -18.05 8.18
C ILE A 57 -13.54 -19.21 8.35
N GLU A 58 -13.83 -19.89 7.25
CA GLU A 58 -14.63 -21.12 7.26
C GLU A 58 -13.73 -22.30 6.91
N TYR A 59 -13.69 -23.30 7.79
CA TYR A 59 -13.01 -24.55 7.51
C TYR A 59 -14.03 -25.59 7.06
N ASN A 60 -13.83 -26.12 5.85
CA ASN A 60 -14.67 -27.18 5.31
C ASN A 60 -13.99 -28.54 5.55
N ALA A 61 -14.47 -29.27 6.57
CA ALA A 61 -13.94 -30.58 6.93
C ALA A 61 -14.08 -31.65 5.82
N ARG A 62 -14.98 -31.48 4.84
CA ARG A 62 -15.15 -32.43 3.74
C ARG A 62 -14.06 -32.29 2.69
N THR A 63 -13.68 -31.05 2.37
CA THR A 63 -12.67 -30.73 1.36
C THR A 63 -11.29 -30.48 1.97
N ASN A 64 -11.21 -30.42 3.31
CA ASN A 64 -10.01 -30.04 4.07
C ASN A 64 -9.43 -28.70 3.57
N GLU A 65 -10.29 -27.72 3.30
CA GLU A 65 -9.93 -26.40 2.79
C GLU A 65 -10.32 -25.30 3.77
N TYR A 66 -9.47 -24.28 3.90
CA TYR A 66 -9.76 -23.06 4.65
C TYR A 66 -10.19 -21.96 3.69
N PHE A 67 -11.35 -21.37 3.92
CA PHE A 67 -11.86 -20.27 3.11
C PHE A 67 -11.63 -18.92 3.79
N PHE A 68 -11.15 -17.95 3.01
CA PHE A 68 -10.95 -16.55 3.37
C PHE A 68 -11.65 -15.65 2.37
N ASP A 69 -12.59 -14.83 2.82
CA ASP A 69 -13.25 -13.84 1.96
C ASP A 69 -12.39 -12.58 1.80
N ARG A 70 -11.25 -12.72 1.11
CA ARG A 70 -10.19 -11.71 0.96
C ARG A 70 -9.66 -11.63 -0.47
N HIS A 71 -8.78 -10.67 -0.73
CA HIS A 71 -8.31 -10.37 -2.08
C HIS A 71 -7.42 -11.50 -2.67
N PRO A 72 -7.86 -12.23 -3.72
CA PRO A 72 -7.11 -13.37 -4.26
C PRO A 72 -5.77 -12.98 -4.90
N GLY A 73 -5.73 -11.83 -5.61
CA GLY A 73 -4.51 -11.35 -6.29
C GLY A 73 -3.37 -11.02 -5.32
N VAL A 74 -3.65 -10.21 -4.29
CA VAL A 74 -2.70 -9.89 -3.22
C VAL A 74 -2.20 -11.15 -2.50
N PHE A 75 -3.09 -12.12 -2.24
CA PHE A 75 -2.71 -13.34 -1.55
C PHE A 75 -1.61 -14.14 -2.25
N ALA A 76 -1.52 -14.09 -3.59
CA ALA A 76 -0.43 -14.73 -4.32
C ALA A 76 0.95 -14.18 -3.89
N TYR A 77 1.05 -12.88 -3.63
CA TYR A 77 2.28 -12.22 -3.16
C TYR A 77 2.56 -12.55 -1.69
N VAL A 78 1.53 -12.55 -0.86
CA VAL A 78 1.60 -13.02 0.53
C VAL A 78 2.16 -14.44 0.58
N LEU A 79 1.59 -15.38 -0.18
CA LEU A 79 2.07 -16.77 -0.20
C LEU A 79 3.49 -16.88 -0.78
N ASN A 80 3.85 -16.06 -1.76
CA ASN A 80 5.21 -16.04 -2.30
C ASN A 80 6.25 -15.53 -1.29
N TYR A 81 5.85 -14.65 -0.37
CA TYR A 81 6.71 -14.22 0.74
C TYR A 81 7.09 -15.39 1.65
N TYR A 82 6.15 -16.27 2.01
CA TYR A 82 6.47 -17.50 2.76
C TYR A 82 7.43 -18.44 2.03
N ARG A 83 7.42 -18.42 0.69
CA ARG A 83 8.28 -19.30 -0.14
C ARG A 83 9.68 -18.74 -0.33
N THR A 84 9.81 -17.42 -0.49
CA THR A 84 11.06 -16.78 -0.91
C THR A 84 11.73 -15.97 0.20
N GLY A 85 10.99 -15.59 1.24
CA GLY A 85 11.42 -14.65 2.26
C GLY A 85 11.53 -13.19 1.77
N LYS A 86 11.01 -12.89 0.57
CA LYS A 86 11.03 -11.55 -0.02
C LYS A 86 9.61 -11.05 -0.32
N LEU A 87 9.24 -9.92 0.28
CA LEU A 87 7.90 -9.36 0.13
C LEU A 87 7.89 -8.31 -0.98
N HIS A 88 7.24 -8.62 -2.09
CA HIS A 88 7.06 -7.70 -3.22
C HIS A 88 5.62 -7.20 -3.27
N CYS A 89 5.43 -5.97 -3.76
CA CYS A 89 4.12 -5.39 -3.97
C CYS A 89 3.55 -5.77 -5.36
N PRO A 90 2.24 -6.06 -5.48
CA PRO A 90 1.57 -6.14 -6.77
C PRO A 90 1.59 -4.78 -7.49
N ALA A 91 1.69 -4.80 -8.82
CA ALA A 91 1.76 -3.58 -9.61
C ALA A 91 0.38 -2.92 -9.85
N ASP A 92 -0.69 -3.68 -9.66
CA ASP A 92 -2.09 -3.33 -9.90
C ASP A 92 -2.87 -3.01 -8.62
N VAL A 93 -2.18 -2.92 -7.48
CA VAL A 93 -2.77 -2.68 -6.16
C VAL A 93 -2.10 -1.47 -5.53
N CYS A 94 -2.88 -0.55 -4.96
CA CYS A 94 -2.34 0.61 -4.25
C CYS A 94 -1.78 0.23 -2.86
N GLY A 95 -0.85 1.04 -2.35
CA GLY A 95 -0.23 0.84 -1.03
C GLY A 95 -1.22 0.58 0.11
N PRO A 96 -2.25 1.42 0.32
CA PRO A 96 -3.21 1.24 1.41
C PRO A 96 -3.96 -0.09 1.36
N LEU A 97 -4.42 -0.51 0.17
CA LEU A 97 -5.10 -1.81 0.02
C LEU A 97 -4.14 -2.98 0.31
N PHE A 98 -2.87 -2.85 -0.07
CA PHE A 98 -1.86 -3.85 0.25
C PHE A 98 -1.56 -3.90 1.75
N GLU A 99 -1.45 -2.75 2.41
CA GLU A 99 -1.26 -2.61 3.87
C GLU A 99 -2.39 -3.29 4.64
N GLU A 100 -3.65 -3.08 4.26
CA GLU A 100 -4.82 -3.73 4.88
C GLU A 100 -4.75 -5.26 4.78
N GLU A 101 -4.28 -5.78 3.64
CA GLU A 101 -4.07 -7.22 3.46
C GLU A 101 -2.90 -7.73 4.29
N LEU A 102 -1.75 -7.03 4.33
CA LEU A 102 -0.61 -7.43 5.16
C LEU A 102 -0.97 -7.46 6.65
N SER A 103 -1.64 -6.42 7.12
CA SER A 103 -2.18 -6.32 8.48
C SER A 103 -3.13 -7.47 8.78
N PHE A 104 -4.01 -7.82 7.85
CA PHE A 104 -4.83 -9.02 7.96
C PHE A 104 -3.92 -10.23 8.13
N TRP A 105 -3.03 -10.55 7.20
CA TRP A 105 -2.20 -11.77 7.29
C TRP A 105 -1.20 -11.80 8.46
N GLY A 106 -1.06 -10.70 9.20
CA GLY A 106 -0.14 -10.55 10.33
C GLY A 106 1.30 -10.42 9.88
N ILE A 107 1.52 -9.76 8.73
CA ILE A 107 2.83 -9.50 8.14
C ILE A 107 3.17 -8.02 8.37
N ASP A 108 4.42 -7.75 8.74
CA ASP A 108 4.91 -6.39 8.92
C ASP A 108 5.11 -5.72 7.55
N GLU A 109 4.54 -4.52 7.38
CA GLU A 109 4.72 -3.72 6.16
C GLU A 109 6.18 -3.28 5.95
N MET A 110 6.99 -3.25 7.01
CA MET A 110 8.40 -2.90 6.94
C MET A 110 9.24 -3.96 6.20
N ASP A 111 8.71 -5.17 6.02
CA ASP A 111 9.37 -6.26 5.31
C ASP A 111 9.33 -6.10 3.77
N VAL A 112 8.61 -5.09 3.25
CA VAL A 112 8.54 -4.82 1.81
C VAL A 112 9.93 -4.55 1.24
N GLU A 113 10.29 -5.29 0.19
CA GLU A 113 11.57 -5.19 -0.48
C GLU A 113 11.82 -3.77 -1.04
N PRO A 114 13.07 -3.26 -1.00
CA PRO A 114 13.38 -1.90 -1.44
C PRO A 114 12.94 -1.55 -2.86
N CYS A 115 12.92 -2.54 -3.77
CA CYS A 115 12.48 -2.34 -5.16
C CYS A 115 10.99 -1.96 -5.28
N CYS A 116 10.18 -2.21 -4.24
CA CYS A 116 8.74 -1.96 -4.24
C CYS A 116 8.34 -0.73 -3.41
N TRP A 117 9.26 -0.15 -2.63
CA TRP A 117 8.96 1.00 -1.75
C TRP A 117 8.36 2.19 -2.47
N MET A 118 8.85 2.52 -3.67
CA MET A 118 8.33 3.64 -4.44
C MET A 118 6.85 3.43 -4.78
N THR A 119 6.47 2.23 -5.24
CA THR A 119 5.08 1.90 -5.55
C THR A 119 4.21 1.85 -4.30
N TYR A 120 4.75 1.32 -3.20
CA TYR A 120 4.03 1.23 -1.93
C TYR A 120 3.69 2.61 -1.36
N ARG A 121 4.65 3.54 -1.34
CA ARG A 121 4.47 4.87 -0.74
C ARG A 121 3.80 5.90 -1.63
N GLN A 122 3.68 5.66 -2.93
CA GLN A 122 3.09 6.61 -3.89
C GLN A 122 1.78 7.24 -3.41
N HIS A 123 0.90 6.44 -2.79
CA HIS A 123 -0.37 6.97 -2.29
C HIS A 123 -0.18 7.91 -1.09
N ARG A 124 0.63 7.49 -0.11
CA ARG A 124 0.91 8.30 1.08
C ARG A 124 1.66 9.58 0.73
N ASP A 125 2.65 9.48 -0.15
CA ASP A 125 3.41 10.64 -0.64
C ASP A 125 2.48 11.62 -1.40
N ALA A 126 1.49 11.10 -2.14
CA ALA A 126 0.48 11.93 -2.81
C ALA A 126 -0.50 12.58 -1.82
N GLU A 127 -0.94 11.85 -0.79
CA GLU A 127 -1.79 12.39 0.28
C GLU A 127 -1.07 13.46 1.09
N GLU A 128 0.18 13.22 1.49
CA GLU A 128 1.03 14.21 2.18
C GLU A 128 1.24 15.47 1.32
N ALA A 129 1.43 15.30 0.00
CA ALA A 129 1.54 16.45 -0.90
C ALA A 129 0.22 17.24 -0.99
N LEU A 130 -0.93 16.56 -1.07
CA LEU A 130 -2.25 17.19 -1.10
C LEU A 130 -2.56 17.95 0.20
N ASP A 131 -2.25 17.37 1.36
CA ASP A 131 -2.43 18.03 2.66
C ASP A 131 -1.63 19.34 2.75
N VAL A 132 -0.39 19.35 2.23
CA VAL A 132 0.39 20.60 2.10
C VAL A 132 -0.32 21.63 1.22
N PHE A 133 -0.93 21.23 0.10
CA PHE A 133 -1.68 22.17 -0.73
C PHE A 133 -2.92 22.73 -0.02
N GLU A 134 -3.70 21.88 0.66
CA GLU A 134 -4.92 22.32 1.38
C GLU A 134 -4.60 23.30 2.51
N LEU A 135 -3.55 23.04 3.29
CA LEU A 135 -3.10 23.94 4.34
C LEU A 135 -2.70 25.33 3.81
N ASN A 136 -2.14 25.40 2.61
CA ASN A 136 -1.71 26.68 2.00
C ASN A 136 -2.90 27.49 1.42
N VAL A 137 -3.99 26.82 1.01
CA VAL A 137 -5.21 27.48 0.54
C VAL A 137 -5.94 28.17 1.70
N ASP A 138 -5.90 27.57 2.91
CA ASP A 138 -6.54 28.13 4.10
C ASP A 138 -5.71 29.23 4.80
N THR A 139 -4.39 29.28 4.61
CA THR A 139 -3.53 30.32 5.21
C THR A 139 -3.42 31.60 4.38
N GLY A 140 -3.90 31.60 3.12
CA GLY A 140 -3.79 32.76 2.24
C GLY A 140 -2.33 33.18 1.99
N GLU A 141 -1.40 32.23 2.02
CA GLU A 141 0.03 32.46 1.80
C GLU A 141 0.28 32.89 0.35
N ASP A 142 1.11 33.93 0.18
CA ASP A 142 1.48 34.47 -1.13
C ASP A 142 2.16 33.37 -1.99
N GLU A 143 1.81 33.27 -3.28
CA GLU A 143 2.32 32.27 -4.25
C GLU A 143 3.87 32.13 -4.25
N ASP A 144 4.56 33.21 -3.87
CA ASP A 144 6.01 33.32 -3.75
C ASP A 144 6.63 32.46 -2.62
N GLU A 145 5.90 32.23 -1.52
CA GLU A 145 6.37 31.38 -0.40
C GLU A 145 6.16 29.90 -0.70
N ILE A 146 5.06 29.58 -1.39
CA ILE A 146 4.74 28.24 -1.89
C ILE A 146 5.85 27.76 -2.83
N GLY A 147 6.22 28.56 -3.85
CA GLY A 147 7.26 28.19 -4.82
C GLY A 147 8.61 27.85 -4.19
N LYS A 148 9.04 28.63 -3.18
CA LYS A 148 10.29 28.39 -2.43
C LYS A 148 10.24 27.08 -1.65
N ARG A 149 9.10 26.72 -1.07
CA ARG A 149 8.95 25.52 -0.24
C ARG A 149 8.91 24.22 -1.06
N PHE A 150 8.40 24.29 -2.29
CA PHE A 150 8.41 23.18 -3.25
C PHE A 150 9.72 23.05 -4.04
N GLY A 151 10.76 23.82 -3.72
CA GLY A 151 12.04 23.77 -4.42
C GLY A 151 11.96 24.29 -5.86
N ILE A 152 10.92 25.05 -6.19
CA ILE A 152 10.81 25.81 -7.43
C ILE A 152 11.59 27.11 -7.19
N GLU A 153 12.92 27.02 -7.19
CA GLU A 153 13.77 28.20 -7.19
C GLU A 153 13.76 28.78 -8.62
N ASP A 154 12.97 29.84 -8.82
CA ASP A 154 13.19 30.70 -9.97
C ASP A 154 14.62 31.23 -9.90
N VAL A 155 15.42 31.00 -10.94
CA VAL A 155 16.78 31.53 -11.06
C VAL A 155 16.69 33.06 -11.06
N VAL A 156 16.91 33.67 -9.89
CA VAL A 156 16.74 35.11 -9.67
C VAL A 156 17.93 35.86 -10.28
N ASP A 157 17.81 36.20 -11.57
CA ASP A 157 18.78 37.07 -12.24
C ASP A 157 18.57 38.51 -11.74
N GLY A 158 19.61 39.15 -11.19
CA GLY A 158 19.58 40.23 -10.18
C GLY A 158 18.90 41.58 -10.48
N ASN A 159 17.87 41.65 -11.33
CA ASN A 159 17.14 42.88 -11.69
C ASN A 159 15.64 42.86 -11.30
N VAL A 160 15.21 41.91 -10.45
CA VAL A 160 13.82 41.43 -10.40
C VAL A 160 12.82 42.30 -9.61
N SER A 161 13.22 43.31 -8.82
CA SER A 161 12.23 43.98 -7.92
C SER A 161 11.08 44.68 -8.65
N LEU A 162 11.35 45.34 -9.77
CA LEU A 162 10.32 45.99 -10.57
C LEU A 162 9.70 45.02 -11.58
N TRP A 163 10.52 44.14 -12.17
CA TRP A 163 10.02 43.21 -13.18
C TRP A 163 9.00 42.23 -12.62
N ARG A 164 9.14 41.81 -11.36
CA ARG A 164 8.15 40.99 -10.65
C ARG A 164 6.77 41.64 -10.54
N LYS A 165 6.70 42.98 -10.47
CA LYS A 165 5.43 43.71 -10.39
C LYS A 165 4.75 43.85 -11.74
N TRP A 166 5.53 43.95 -12.82
CA TRP A 166 5.01 44.11 -14.18
C TRP A 166 4.80 42.79 -14.91
N GLN A 167 5.48 41.72 -14.49
CA GLN A 167 5.39 40.40 -15.09
C GLN A 167 3.94 39.89 -15.14
N PRO A 168 3.14 39.86 -14.05
CA PRO A 168 1.76 39.38 -14.11
C PRO A 168 0.89 40.23 -15.04
N VAL A 169 1.14 41.55 -15.10
CA VAL A 169 0.39 42.48 -15.96
C VAL A 169 0.67 42.21 -17.44
N ILE A 170 1.93 41.98 -17.79
CA ILE A 170 2.34 41.66 -19.16
C ILE A 170 1.90 40.25 -19.55
N TRP A 171 2.00 39.29 -18.65
CA TRP A 171 1.61 37.91 -18.90
C TRP A 171 0.10 37.80 -19.13
N ASN A 172 -0.71 38.43 -18.27
CA ASN A 172 -2.17 38.49 -18.46
C ASN A 172 -2.56 39.18 -19.76
N LEU A 173 -1.81 40.18 -20.22
CA LEU A 173 -2.07 40.86 -21.49
C LEU A 173 -1.92 39.91 -22.70
N PHE A 174 -1.06 38.88 -22.62
CA PHE A 174 -0.79 37.95 -23.72
C PHE A 174 -1.52 36.61 -23.59
N GLU A 175 -1.75 36.10 -22.38
CA GLU A 175 -2.35 34.78 -22.16
C GLU A 175 -3.87 34.80 -22.05
N ASP A 176 -4.44 35.87 -21.50
CA ASP A 176 -5.89 36.01 -21.37
C ASP A 176 -6.40 37.13 -22.30
N PRO A 177 -7.04 36.77 -23.44
CA PRO A 177 -7.61 37.73 -24.39
C PRO A 177 -8.69 38.65 -23.80
N TYR A 178 -9.17 38.37 -22.58
CA TYR A 178 -10.19 39.16 -21.91
C TYR A 178 -9.67 39.97 -20.72
N SER A 179 -8.38 39.86 -20.39
CA SER A 179 -7.77 40.52 -19.23
C SER A 179 -7.82 42.04 -19.28
N SER A 180 -7.85 42.62 -20.49
CA SER A 180 -7.96 44.07 -20.68
C SER A 180 -8.48 44.41 -22.08
N ARG A 181 -8.83 45.68 -22.29
CA ARG A 181 -9.19 46.20 -23.62
C ARG A 181 -8.03 46.14 -24.63
N ALA A 182 -6.79 46.06 -24.16
CA ALA A 182 -5.61 45.90 -25.02
C ALA A 182 -5.29 44.43 -25.30
N ALA A 183 -5.77 43.50 -24.47
CA ALA A 183 -5.69 42.05 -24.70
C ALA A 183 -6.76 41.53 -25.66
N ARG A 184 -7.86 42.30 -25.81
CA ARG A 184 -9.06 41.93 -26.56
C ARG A 184 -9.03 42.30 -28.04
#